data_AF-A0A482XTZ4-F1
#
_entry.id   AF-A0A482XTZ4-F1
#
_cell.length_a   1.000
_cell.length_b   1.000
_cell.length_c   1.000
_cell.angle_alpha   90.00
_cell.angle_beta   90.00
_cell.angle_gamma   90.00
#
_symmetry.space_group_name_H-M   'P 1'
#
loop_
_entity.id
_entity.type
_entity.pdbx_description
1 polymer ?
#
loop_
_entity_poly.entity_id
_entity_poly.type
_entity_poly.pdbx_seq_one_letter_code
_entity_poly.pdbx_strand_id
1 'polypeptide(L)'
;MILPNSLQCLSKHSHTVLASSVKFSKLIKNLSLEGRSWVSTSALATTFNSKPERKLKFGFSKNETGLFEIPELQSPDGFHLLKNNVLYTANELVEESHSPNRSRKIVEIFDELSDTLCKVADLAEFIRIAHPDPKFAKAARDTCIVVSGIVEKMNTNKNLYLSLKQVVENGDKFPTTEIDDHVNKLFLEDFEQCGIHLEEEKRKLVVALNDCILQKGQEFMAAAVQPRVAPSEIIPKNIQHFFYVEGDKTIISGLCSELPNEVAREAAFKIFLYPVAEQEELLTEILEARYKLAQLCGFQSYAHRALKLSLAETPENVRDFLNLLSKELRPRAENEFNVMMKMKEVENDFTPLRPWDIPYFAKKGKKNLLKVESGEFSPYFSLGACMEGLNFLFTKLYGVHFENEPVKSGECWAPDIHKLAVVHESGEVLGHIYCDFFERDNKPNQDCHFTIRGGKQLADGTYQNPVVVLMLNLVPPRWSGPSLLTPGNVENLFHEMGHAMHSMFARTQYQHVTGTRCSTDFAEVPSVLMEFFASDPRVLRSFAKHFMTQEPMPDDMLNRLCASKRMFAASEMQLQVFYSVLDQTYHGEFPLKGSTTEILAETQKQHYCVPYVPNTAWQ
;
A
#
# COMPACT_ATOMS: atom_id res chain seq x y z
N MET A 1 0.26 7.66 18.76
CA MET A 1 1.09 6.64 19.45
C MET A 1 2.54 7.09 19.41
N ILE A 2 3.43 6.49 20.21
CA ILE A 2 4.88 6.73 20.04
C ILE A 2 5.37 6.28 18.66
N LEU A 3 4.68 5.29 18.06
CA LEU A 3 4.79 4.99 16.64
C LEU A 3 3.86 5.90 15.81
N PRO A 4 4.32 6.51 14.73
CA PRO A 4 3.45 7.16 13.75
C PRO A 4 2.42 6.17 13.19
N ASN A 5 1.26 6.66 12.73
CA ASN A 5 0.16 5.86 12.14
C ASN A 5 0.53 5.10 10.84
N SER A 6 1.82 4.91 10.53
CA SER A 6 2.34 4.30 9.30
C SER A 6 1.98 2.83 9.10
N LEU A 7 1.48 2.12 10.12
CA LEU A 7 1.01 0.74 9.97
C LEU A 7 -0.33 0.64 9.21
N GLN A 8 -0.98 1.77 8.87
CA GLN A 8 -2.26 1.78 8.14
C GLN A 8 -2.14 1.98 6.62
N CYS A 9 -0.95 2.26 6.06
CA CYS A 9 -0.78 2.40 4.60
C CYS A 9 -0.62 1.07 3.84
N LEU A 10 -1.17 -0.03 4.36
CA LEU A 10 -1.14 -1.32 3.67
C LEU A 10 -2.45 -1.56 2.90
N SER A 11 -2.28 -1.47 1.57
CA SER A 11 -3.12 -2.03 0.50
C SER A 11 -4.07 -1.08 -0.25
N LYS A 12 -3.64 -0.68 -1.45
CA LYS A 12 -4.55 -0.73 -2.61
C LYS A 12 -4.71 -2.20 -2.97
N HIS A 13 -5.88 -2.78 -2.71
CA HIS A 13 -6.24 -4.07 -3.30
C HIS A 13 -6.45 -3.88 -4.81
N SER A 14 -5.42 -4.13 -5.60
CA SER A 14 -5.57 -4.38 -7.02
C SER A 14 -6.34 -5.69 -7.20
N HIS A 15 -7.45 -5.63 -7.95
CA HIS A 15 -8.31 -6.77 -8.24
C HIS A 15 -7.48 -7.98 -8.70
N THR A 16 -7.55 -9.06 -7.92
CA THR A 16 -6.85 -10.32 -8.20
C THR A 16 -7.41 -10.96 -9.46
N VAL A 17 -6.61 -11.01 -10.54
CA VAL A 17 -6.84 -11.94 -11.64
C VAL A 17 -6.19 -13.26 -11.24
N LEU A 18 -7.00 -14.27 -10.90
CA LEU A 18 -6.55 -15.64 -10.71
C LEU A 18 -5.99 -16.18 -12.02
N ALA A 19 -4.66 -16.23 -12.16
CA ALA A 19 -4.00 -16.92 -13.26
C ALA A 19 -3.98 -18.43 -12.97
N SER A 20 -4.69 -19.22 -13.77
CA SER A 20 -4.65 -20.68 -13.73
C SER A 20 -3.26 -21.20 -14.14
N SER A 21 -2.57 -21.87 -13.23
CA SER A 21 -1.27 -22.49 -13.49
C SER A 21 -1.43 -23.85 -14.18
N VAL A 22 -1.00 -23.97 -15.44
CA VAL A 22 -0.85 -25.26 -16.12
C VAL A 22 0.56 -25.80 -15.88
N LYS A 23 0.67 -26.93 -15.17
CA LYS A 23 1.93 -27.64 -14.94
C LYS A 23 2.42 -28.29 -16.23
N PHE A 24 3.61 -27.92 -16.71
CA PHE A 24 4.35 -28.71 -17.70
C PHE A 24 5.62 -29.30 -17.07
N SER A 25 5.72 -30.62 -17.13
CA SER A 25 6.84 -31.41 -16.61
C SER A 25 8.08 -31.36 -17.51
N LYS A 26 9.25 -31.38 -16.87
CA LYS A 26 10.62 -31.31 -17.40
C LYS A 26 10.95 -32.31 -18.51
N LEU A 27 11.78 -31.85 -19.46
CA LEU A 27 12.87 -32.65 -20.03
C LEU A 27 14.13 -31.77 -20.10
N ILE A 28 15.13 -32.09 -19.28
CA ILE A 28 16.43 -31.40 -19.25
C ILE A 28 17.39 -32.13 -20.17
N LYS A 29 18.02 -31.42 -21.12
CA LYS A 29 19.30 -31.80 -21.70
C LYS A 29 20.26 -30.62 -21.61
N ASN A 30 21.42 -30.89 -21.00
CA ASN A 30 22.55 -29.99 -20.81
C ASN A 30 23.06 -29.48 -22.16
N LEU A 31 23.02 -28.17 -22.36
CA LEU A 31 23.85 -27.46 -23.33
C LEU A 31 24.43 -26.21 -22.66
N SER A 32 25.70 -25.99 -22.94
CA SER A 32 26.61 -25.05 -22.30
C SER A 32 26.13 -23.59 -22.32
N LEU A 33 26.39 -22.91 -21.21
CA LEU A 33 26.17 -21.49 -20.96
C LEU A 33 27.11 -20.63 -21.83
N GLU A 34 26.59 -20.09 -22.92
CA GLU A 34 27.11 -18.85 -23.51
C GLU A 34 25.96 -17.83 -23.51
N GLY A 35 26.08 -16.83 -22.63
CA GLY A 35 25.08 -15.79 -22.44
C GLY A 35 24.95 -14.94 -23.70
N ARG A 36 23.78 -14.98 -24.34
CA ARG A 36 23.40 -13.91 -25.28
C ARG A 36 23.16 -12.65 -24.46
N SER A 37 24.10 -11.71 -24.56
CA SER A 37 23.94 -10.33 -24.11
C SER A 37 22.76 -9.72 -24.88
N TRP A 38 21.66 -9.42 -24.19
CA TRP A 38 20.60 -8.58 -24.73
C TRP A 38 21.15 -7.16 -24.77
N VAL A 39 21.05 -6.50 -25.93
CA VAL A 39 21.55 -5.13 -26.10
C VAL A 39 20.82 -4.24 -25.10
N SER A 40 21.54 -3.76 -24.10
CA SER A 40 21.02 -2.88 -23.05
C SER A 40 21.70 -1.53 -23.17
N THR A 41 20.93 -0.45 -22.99
CA THR A 41 21.41 0.92 -23.18
C THR A 41 22.19 1.46 -21.99
N SER A 42 22.09 0.84 -20.80
CA SER A 42 22.77 1.27 -19.58
C SER A 42 23.13 0.10 -18.64
N ALA A 43 24.08 0.32 -17.74
CA ALA A 43 24.45 -0.65 -16.70
C ALA A 43 23.27 -0.98 -15.75
N LEU A 44 22.46 0.03 -15.43
CA LEU A 44 21.25 -0.14 -14.62
C LEU A 44 20.23 -1.04 -15.34
N ALA A 45 19.95 -0.77 -16.62
CA ALA A 45 19.04 -1.60 -17.39
C ALA A 45 19.54 -3.05 -17.51
N THR A 46 20.84 -3.26 -17.69
CA THR A 46 21.45 -4.60 -17.74
C THR A 46 21.22 -5.35 -16.43
N THR A 47 21.42 -4.65 -15.31
CA THR A 47 21.25 -5.20 -13.97
C THR A 47 19.82 -5.72 -13.78
N PHE A 48 18.81 -4.89 -14.08
CA PHE A 48 17.40 -5.23 -13.85
C PHE A 48 16.76 -6.09 -14.95
N ASN A 49 17.45 -6.29 -16.08
CA ASN A 49 17.04 -7.27 -17.11
C ASN A 49 17.48 -8.70 -16.78
N SER A 50 18.27 -8.90 -15.72
CA SER A 50 18.78 -10.19 -15.28
C SER A 50 18.48 -10.42 -13.80
N LYS A 51 18.54 -11.68 -13.35
CA LYS A 51 18.57 -11.93 -11.90
C LYS A 51 19.94 -11.54 -11.35
N PRO A 52 20.04 -11.08 -10.09
CA PRO A 52 21.32 -10.83 -9.45
C PRO A 52 22.26 -12.03 -9.58
N GLU A 53 23.50 -11.78 -10.02
CA GLU A 53 24.50 -12.84 -10.16
C GLU A 53 24.88 -13.40 -8.78
N ARG A 54 24.62 -14.70 -8.58
CA ARG A 54 25.12 -15.41 -7.39
C ARG A 54 26.62 -15.62 -7.55
N LYS A 55 27.44 -14.88 -6.80
CA LYS A 55 28.83 -15.29 -6.58
C LYS A 55 28.81 -16.66 -5.89
N LEU A 56 29.22 -17.72 -6.60
CA LEU A 56 29.34 -19.06 -6.05
C LEU A 56 30.21 -19.00 -4.79
N LYS A 57 29.70 -19.57 -3.69
CA LYS A 57 30.40 -19.68 -2.40
C LYS A 57 31.61 -20.62 -2.55
N PHE A 58 32.72 -20.11 -3.08
CA PHE A 58 34.03 -20.77 -2.98
C PHE A 58 34.78 -20.18 -1.78
N GLY A 59 34.41 -20.62 -0.58
CA GLY A 59 35.10 -20.27 0.66
C GLY A 59 34.17 -20.15 1.87
N PHE A 60 34.64 -20.65 3.02
CA PHE A 60 34.05 -20.37 4.34
C PHE A 60 34.28 -18.89 4.70
N SER A 61 33.59 -17.96 4.01
CA SER A 61 33.63 -16.54 4.39
C SER A 61 32.91 -16.38 5.73
N LYS A 62 33.67 -16.05 6.77
CA LYS A 62 33.23 -15.90 8.17
C LYS A 62 32.45 -14.60 8.47
N ASN A 63 32.18 -13.77 7.48
CA ASN A 63 31.60 -12.45 7.69
C ASN A 63 30.22 -12.34 7.03
N GLU A 64 29.22 -13.07 7.55
CA GLU A 64 27.82 -12.78 7.22
C GLU A 64 27.43 -11.47 7.91
N THR A 65 26.82 -10.56 7.16
CA THR A 65 26.44 -9.24 7.68
C THR A 65 25.13 -9.25 8.43
N GLY A 66 24.31 -10.29 8.24
CA GLY A 66 22.92 -10.34 8.69
C GLY A 66 21.98 -9.48 7.85
N LEU A 67 20.67 -9.68 8.01
CA LEU A 67 19.64 -9.00 7.22
C LEU A 67 19.79 -7.47 7.33
N PHE A 68 19.75 -6.77 6.20
CA PHE A 68 19.95 -5.32 6.09
C PHE A 68 21.27 -4.81 6.69
N GLU A 69 22.29 -5.69 6.75
CA GLU A 69 23.57 -5.44 7.40
C GLU A 69 23.48 -5.27 8.93
N ILE A 70 22.43 -5.82 9.56
CA ILE A 70 22.26 -5.86 11.01
C ILE A 70 22.93 -7.13 11.54
N PRO A 71 24.06 -7.03 12.28
CA PRO A 71 24.87 -8.19 12.67
C PRO A 71 24.11 -9.23 13.50
N GLU A 72 23.15 -8.79 14.32
CA GLU A 72 22.30 -9.67 15.11
C GLU A 72 21.47 -10.61 14.24
N LEU A 73 21.05 -10.15 13.05
CA LEU A 73 20.15 -10.86 12.15
C LEU A 73 20.88 -11.81 11.17
N GLN A 74 22.01 -12.37 11.58
CA GLN A 74 22.63 -13.52 10.91
C GLN A 74 21.79 -14.80 11.10
N SER A 75 20.97 -14.85 12.13
CA SER A 75 20.07 -15.97 12.43
C SER A 75 18.73 -15.48 12.99
N PRO A 76 17.67 -16.31 12.99
CA PRO A 76 16.38 -15.96 13.61
C PRO A 76 16.49 -15.57 15.09
N ASP A 77 17.50 -16.11 15.80
CA ASP A 77 17.69 -15.83 17.23
C ASP A 77 18.09 -14.37 17.49
N GLY A 78 18.63 -13.67 16.48
CA GLY A 78 18.94 -12.25 16.53
C GLY A 78 17.77 -11.35 16.93
N PHE A 79 16.56 -11.75 16.54
CA PHE A 79 15.34 -11.04 16.93
C PHE A 79 15.13 -11.01 18.45
N HIS A 80 15.62 -12.01 19.19
CA HIS A 80 15.58 -11.97 20.66
C HIS A 80 16.47 -10.88 21.23
N LEU A 81 17.65 -10.67 20.64
CA LEU A 81 18.56 -9.60 21.07
C LEU A 81 17.96 -8.22 20.75
N LEU A 82 17.40 -8.04 19.55
CA LEU A 82 16.72 -6.80 19.17
C LEU A 82 15.57 -6.44 20.14
N LYS A 83 14.73 -7.42 20.50
CA LYS A 83 13.65 -7.24 21.49
C LYS A 83 14.18 -6.73 22.85
N ASN A 84 15.23 -7.38 23.36
CA ASN A 84 15.79 -7.04 24.67
C ASN A 84 16.41 -5.64 24.66
N ASN A 85 17.14 -5.31 23.59
CA ASN A 85 17.76 -4.00 23.43
C ASN A 85 16.71 -2.89 23.35
N VAL A 86 15.67 -3.08 22.54
CA VAL A 86 14.55 -2.12 22.43
C VAL A 86 13.87 -1.92 23.79
N LEU A 87 13.58 -2.99 24.53
CA LEU A 87 12.96 -2.86 25.84
C LEU A 87 13.86 -2.10 26.82
N TYR A 88 15.15 -2.43 26.85
CA TYR A 88 16.13 -1.79 27.73
C TYR A 88 16.23 -0.28 27.43
N THR A 89 16.53 0.07 26.17
CA THR A 89 16.65 1.47 25.73
C THR A 89 15.35 2.24 25.91
N ALA A 90 14.20 1.63 25.59
CA ALA A 90 12.91 2.30 25.77
C ALA A 90 12.65 2.66 27.24
N ASN A 91 12.99 1.76 28.19
CA ASN A 91 12.85 2.06 29.61
C ASN A 91 13.83 3.17 30.05
N GLU A 92 15.09 3.17 29.59
CA GLU A 92 16.03 4.26 29.89
C GLU A 92 15.53 5.62 29.41
N LEU A 93 14.98 5.68 28.19
CA LEU A 93 14.42 6.90 27.62
C LEU A 93 13.19 7.40 28.38
N VAL A 94 12.35 6.46 28.85
CA VAL A 94 11.21 6.80 29.72
C VAL A 94 11.70 7.40 31.03
N GLU A 95 12.70 6.81 31.68
CA GLU A 95 13.29 7.35 32.90
C GLU A 95 13.93 8.73 32.67
N GLU A 96 14.61 8.91 31.53
CA GLU A 96 15.18 10.20 31.15
C GLU A 96 14.11 11.28 30.94
N SER A 97 12.98 10.95 30.30
CA SER A 97 11.96 11.94 29.91
C SER A 97 11.36 12.71 31.09
N HIS A 98 11.32 12.10 32.27
CA HIS A 98 10.77 12.68 33.49
C HIS A 98 11.83 12.95 34.57
N SER A 99 13.11 12.72 34.25
CA SER A 99 14.22 13.06 35.12
C SER A 99 14.45 14.58 35.15
N PRO A 100 14.58 15.20 36.34
CA PRO A 100 14.96 16.62 36.44
C PRO A 100 16.34 16.87 35.82
N ASN A 101 17.20 15.85 35.78
CA ASN A 101 18.58 15.92 35.32
C ASN A 101 18.77 15.54 33.84
N ARG A 102 17.70 15.43 33.03
CA ARG A 102 17.82 15.09 31.60
C ARG A 102 18.81 15.99 30.84
N SER A 103 19.58 15.46 29.90
CA SER A 103 20.64 16.21 29.22
C SER A 103 20.23 16.85 27.90
N ARG A 104 19.02 16.58 27.42
CA ARG A 104 18.54 16.95 26.08
C ARG A 104 17.06 17.34 26.05
N LYS A 105 16.59 17.88 24.94
CA LYS A 105 15.19 18.33 24.75
C LYS A 105 14.23 17.14 24.88
N ILE A 106 13.00 17.38 25.31
CA ILE A 106 12.00 16.32 25.42
C ILE A 106 11.70 15.69 24.04
N VAL A 107 11.65 16.51 23.00
CA VAL A 107 11.38 16.05 21.62
C VAL A 107 12.44 15.07 21.13
N GLU A 108 13.71 15.26 21.52
CA GLU A 108 14.81 14.38 21.15
C GLU A 108 14.68 13.02 21.84
N ILE A 109 14.23 12.99 23.10
CA ILE A 109 13.96 11.75 23.85
C ILE A 109 12.80 10.99 23.23
N PHE A 110 11.70 11.68 22.92
CA PHE A 110 10.51 11.07 22.30
C PHE A 110 10.80 10.57 20.88
N ASP A 111 11.56 11.33 20.09
CA ASP A 111 11.97 10.90 18.75
C ASP A 111 12.96 9.73 18.78
N GLU A 112 13.87 9.68 19.74
CA GLU A 112 14.75 8.51 19.93
C GLU A 112 13.98 7.28 20.38
N LEU A 113 12.97 7.45 21.23
CA LEU A 113 12.08 6.37 21.65
C LEU A 113 11.27 5.84 20.46
N SER A 114 10.71 6.73 19.64
CA SER A 114 10.04 6.40 18.38
C SER A 114 10.97 5.66 17.42
N ASP A 115 12.17 6.18 17.16
CA ASP A 115 13.17 5.58 16.26
C ASP A 115 13.62 4.19 16.75
N THR A 116 13.84 4.03 18.06
CA THR A 116 14.20 2.74 18.69
C THR A 116 13.12 1.69 18.47
N LEU A 117 11.84 2.05 18.63
CA LEU A 117 10.72 1.14 18.43
C LEU A 117 10.48 0.85 16.94
N CYS A 118 10.47 1.88 16.09
CA CYS A 118 10.19 1.79 14.65
C CYS A 118 11.20 0.88 13.93
N LYS A 119 12.51 1.05 14.19
CA LYS A 119 13.57 0.25 13.54
C LYS A 119 13.40 -1.25 13.71
N VAL A 120 12.79 -1.69 14.82
CA VAL A 120 12.52 -3.11 15.06
C VAL A 120 11.12 -3.49 14.62
N ALA A 121 10.12 -2.65 14.87
CA ALA A 121 8.74 -2.90 14.46
C ALA A 121 8.60 -3.01 12.94
N ASP A 122 9.08 -2.02 12.19
CA ASP A 122 8.91 -1.95 10.74
C ASP A 122 9.70 -3.09 10.05
N LEU A 123 10.94 -3.33 10.50
CA LEU A 123 11.76 -4.44 10.01
C LEU A 123 11.11 -5.79 10.29
N ALA A 124 10.64 -6.02 11.51
CA ALA A 124 10.03 -7.30 11.88
C ALA A 124 8.73 -7.53 11.09
N GLU A 125 7.95 -6.48 10.85
CA GLU A 125 6.73 -6.58 10.05
C GLU A 125 7.05 -7.01 8.61
N PHE A 126 8.05 -6.38 7.99
CA PHE A 126 8.50 -6.79 6.66
C PHE A 126 9.00 -8.25 6.62
N ILE A 127 9.89 -8.64 7.56
CA ILE A 127 10.47 -9.99 7.59
C ILE A 127 9.41 -11.07 7.86
N ARG A 128 8.42 -10.79 8.72
CA ARG A 128 7.27 -11.68 8.97
C ARG A 128 6.51 -12.00 7.68
N ILE A 129 6.41 -11.04 6.78
CA ILE A 129 5.64 -11.12 5.54
C ILE A 129 6.47 -11.73 4.40
N ALA A 130 7.70 -11.27 4.21
CA ALA A 130 8.47 -11.52 2.99
C ALA A 130 9.49 -12.65 3.08
N HIS A 131 9.95 -13.02 4.29
CA HIS A 131 11.06 -13.95 4.43
C HIS A 131 10.64 -15.40 4.11
N PRO A 132 11.32 -16.11 3.18
CA PRO A 132 10.92 -17.44 2.76
C PRO A 132 11.18 -18.54 3.80
N ASP A 133 12.19 -18.36 4.68
CA ASP A 133 12.39 -19.27 5.82
C ASP A 133 11.34 -19.01 6.93
N PRO A 134 10.50 -20.00 7.27
CA PRO A 134 9.48 -19.86 8.30
C PRO A 134 10.04 -19.56 9.69
N LYS A 135 11.32 -19.88 9.99
CA LYS A 135 11.95 -19.57 11.27
C LYS A 135 12.15 -18.07 11.45
N PHE A 136 12.65 -17.39 10.43
CA PHE A 136 12.77 -15.93 10.41
C PHE A 136 11.39 -15.27 10.48
N ALA A 137 10.43 -15.73 9.66
CA ALA A 137 9.08 -15.18 9.66
C ALA A 137 8.38 -15.33 11.02
N LYS A 138 8.59 -16.47 11.72
CA LYS A 138 8.07 -16.69 13.07
C LYS A 138 8.77 -15.80 14.10
N ALA A 139 10.11 -15.74 14.11
CA ALA A 139 10.86 -14.91 15.06
C ALA A 139 10.51 -13.42 14.92
N ALA A 140 10.30 -12.96 13.69
CA ALA A 140 9.84 -11.61 13.38
C ALA A 140 8.40 -11.39 13.87
N ARG A 141 7.48 -12.33 13.64
CA ARG A 141 6.10 -12.27 14.18
C ARG A 141 6.07 -12.17 15.71
N ASP A 142 6.86 -13.00 16.40
CA ASP A 142 6.98 -12.96 17.86
C ASP A 142 7.55 -11.61 18.32
N THR A 143 8.39 -10.98 17.49
CA THR A 143 8.94 -9.64 17.74
C THR A 143 7.91 -8.54 17.55
N CYS A 144 7.10 -8.58 16.49
CA CYS A 144 5.99 -7.65 16.31
C CYS A 144 5.07 -7.66 17.53
N ILE A 145 4.67 -8.84 18.03
CA ILE A 145 3.80 -8.97 19.21
C ILE A 145 4.42 -8.30 20.44
N VAL A 146 5.70 -8.58 20.73
CA VAL A 146 6.39 -8.01 21.88
C VAL A 146 6.54 -6.49 21.77
N VAL A 147 6.98 -5.99 20.61
CA VAL A 147 7.16 -4.55 20.39
C VAL A 147 5.82 -3.81 20.45
N SER A 148 4.73 -4.36 19.90
CA SER A 148 3.38 -3.80 20.07
C SER A 148 2.98 -3.69 21.53
N GLY A 149 3.30 -4.69 22.37
CA GLY A 149 3.06 -4.62 23.81
C GLY A 149 3.90 -3.54 24.52
N ILE A 150 5.14 -3.32 24.09
CA ILE A 150 5.98 -2.22 24.59
C ILE A 150 5.37 -0.88 24.20
N VAL A 151 5.00 -0.70 22.94
CA VAL A 151 4.37 0.52 22.42
C VAL A 151 3.10 0.86 23.21
N GLU A 152 2.26 -0.14 23.48
CA GLU A 152 1.04 0.06 24.28
C GLU A 152 1.35 0.49 25.72
N LYS A 153 2.34 -0.15 26.36
CA LYS A 153 2.83 0.27 27.69
C LYS A 153 3.30 1.72 27.68
N MET A 154 3.95 2.17 26.61
CA MET A 154 4.41 3.55 26.50
C MET A 154 3.27 4.53 26.21
N ASN A 155 2.34 4.19 25.30
CA ASN A 155 1.16 5.00 24.99
C ASN A 155 0.25 5.21 26.20
N THR A 156 0.30 4.31 27.19
CA THR A 156 -0.49 4.38 28.43
C THR A 156 0.29 4.92 29.63
N ASN A 157 1.57 5.28 29.46
CA ASN A 157 2.44 5.77 30.52
C ASN A 157 2.14 7.25 30.84
N LYS A 158 1.55 7.49 32.02
CA LYS A 158 1.21 8.86 32.48
C LYS A 158 2.43 9.76 32.69
N ASN A 159 3.57 9.24 33.10
CA ASN A 159 4.75 10.08 33.32
C ASN A 159 5.27 10.62 31.99
N LEU A 160 5.33 9.78 30.94
CA LEU A 160 5.66 10.22 29.59
C LEU A 160 4.72 11.35 29.14
N TYR A 161 3.41 11.11 29.23
CA TYR A 161 2.39 12.10 28.85
C TYR A 161 2.52 13.42 29.61
N LEU A 162 2.65 13.37 30.94
CA LEU A 162 2.73 14.56 31.78
C LEU A 162 4.02 15.37 31.51
N SER A 163 5.15 14.68 31.29
CA SER A 163 6.41 15.33 30.92
C SER A 163 6.31 16.06 29.58
N LEU A 164 5.71 15.43 28.58
CA LEU A 164 5.50 16.04 27.26
C LEU A 164 4.52 17.21 27.33
N LYS A 165 3.37 17.02 28.00
CA LYS A 165 2.35 18.06 28.19
C LYS A 165 2.93 19.29 28.87
N GLN A 166 3.75 19.10 29.91
CA GLN A 166 4.41 20.20 30.59
C GLN A 166 5.27 21.03 29.64
N VAL A 167 6.00 20.38 28.73
CA VAL A 167 6.83 21.09 27.74
C VAL A 167 5.99 21.80 26.68
N VAL A 168 4.90 21.18 26.21
CA VAL A 168 4.01 21.82 25.23
C VAL A 168 3.31 23.05 25.82
N GLU A 169 2.91 23.01 27.10
CA GLU A 169 2.18 24.10 27.75
C GLU A 169 3.10 25.20 28.30
N ASN A 170 4.26 24.84 28.84
CA ASN A 170 5.12 25.76 29.61
C ASN A 170 6.54 25.93 29.03
N GLY A 171 6.85 25.27 27.91
CA GLY A 171 8.16 25.30 27.27
C GLY A 171 9.13 24.24 27.80
N ASP A 172 10.13 23.91 26.99
CA ASP A 172 11.23 23.02 27.37
C ASP A 172 12.28 23.79 28.20
N LYS A 173 13.04 23.08 29.03
CA LYS A 173 14.18 23.64 29.78
C LYS A 173 15.36 24.02 28.87
N PHE A 174 15.43 23.41 27.69
CA PHE A 174 16.39 23.76 26.65
C PHE A 174 15.72 24.59 25.56
N PRO A 175 16.46 25.48 24.87
CA PRO A 175 15.90 26.24 23.76
C PRO A 175 15.34 25.32 22.66
N THR A 176 14.09 25.54 22.28
CA THR A 176 13.41 24.82 21.19
C THR A 176 13.30 25.68 19.94
N THR A 177 13.18 25.00 18.80
CA THR A 177 12.82 25.60 17.50
C THR A 177 11.33 25.39 17.22
N GLU A 178 10.80 26.04 16.18
CA GLU A 178 9.42 25.81 15.74
C GLU A 178 9.18 24.35 15.32
N ILE A 179 10.19 23.67 14.78
CA ILE A 179 10.13 22.25 14.41
C ILE A 179 10.01 21.38 15.67
N ASP A 180 10.81 21.69 16.70
CA ASP A 180 10.78 20.98 17.98
C ASP A 180 9.38 21.09 18.62
N ASP A 181 8.83 22.31 18.66
CA ASP A 181 7.53 22.59 19.24
C ASP A 181 6.39 21.93 18.45
N HIS A 182 6.50 21.88 17.11
CA HIS A 182 5.52 21.22 16.26
C HIS A 182 5.52 19.70 16.49
N VAL A 183 6.69 19.05 16.51
CA VAL A 183 6.78 17.59 16.73
C VAL A 183 6.33 17.21 18.14
N ASN A 184 6.61 18.04 19.15
CA ASN A 184 6.05 17.83 20.49
C ASN A 184 4.52 17.87 20.52
N LYS A 185 3.90 18.79 19.76
CA LYS A 185 2.44 18.85 19.64
C LYS A 185 1.87 17.60 18.96
N LEU A 186 2.50 17.13 17.88
CA LEU A 186 2.10 15.89 17.21
C LEU A 186 2.11 14.70 18.17
N PHE A 187 3.20 14.52 18.93
CA PHE A 187 3.26 13.47 19.96
C PHE A 187 2.15 13.62 21.01
N LEU A 188 1.88 14.84 21.48
CA LEU A 188 0.85 15.09 22.48
C LEU A 188 -0.55 14.76 21.95
N GLU A 189 -0.87 15.20 20.73
CA GLU A 189 -2.14 14.88 20.07
C GLU A 189 -2.30 13.37 19.90
N ASP A 190 -1.23 12.67 19.54
CA ASP A 190 -1.18 11.22 19.42
C ASP A 190 -1.47 10.48 20.73
N PHE A 191 -1.02 11.01 21.86
CA PHE A 191 -1.37 10.50 23.19
C PHE A 191 -2.85 10.75 23.50
N GLU A 192 -3.33 11.95 23.22
CA GLU A 192 -4.68 12.37 23.60
C GLU A 192 -5.76 11.69 22.74
N GLN A 193 -5.46 11.38 21.47
CA GLN A 193 -6.33 10.56 20.61
C GLN A 193 -6.51 9.12 21.12
N CYS A 194 -5.56 8.62 21.91
CA CYS A 194 -5.65 7.33 22.61
C CYS A 194 -6.32 7.46 23.99
N GLY A 195 -6.80 8.66 24.37
CA GLY A 195 -7.55 8.87 25.60
C GLY A 195 -6.70 8.87 26.87
N ILE A 196 -5.36 9.01 26.80
CA ILE A 196 -4.51 8.95 28.01
C ILE A 196 -4.85 10.04 29.04
N HIS A 197 -5.36 11.18 28.58
CA HIS A 197 -5.76 12.33 29.39
C HIS A 197 -7.05 12.08 30.19
N LEU A 198 -7.80 11.03 29.86
CA LEU A 198 -9.06 10.70 30.51
C LEU A 198 -8.85 10.09 31.90
N GLU A 199 -9.90 10.16 32.72
CA GLU A 199 -9.98 9.46 34.00
C GLU A 199 -9.94 7.94 33.83
N GLU A 200 -9.49 7.23 34.87
CA GLU A 200 -9.23 5.78 34.83
C GLU A 200 -10.38 4.96 34.24
N GLU A 201 -11.62 5.20 34.69
CA GLU A 201 -12.79 4.46 34.23
C GLU A 201 -13.08 4.72 32.74
N LYS A 202 -12.91 5.96 32.27
CA LYS A 202 -13.05 6.29 30.84
C LYS A 202 -11.93 5.66 30.01
N ARG A 203 -10.70 5.57 30.53
CA ARG A 203 -9.59 4.91 29.84
C ARG A 203 -9.83 3.41 29.66
N LYS A 204 -10.35 2.73 30.69
CA LYS A 204 -10.77 1.32 30.57
C LYS A 204 -11.82 1.12 29.49
N LEU A 205 -12.78 2.04 29.36
CA LEU A 205 -13.76 2.02 28.28
C LEU A 205 -13.13 2.24 26.90
N VAL A 206 -12.17 3.16 26.78
CA VAL A 206 -11.41 3.37 25.53
C VAL A 206 -10.69 2.08 25.11
N VAL A 207 -10.01 1.40 26.04
CA VAL A 207 -9.34 0.11 25.77
C VAL A 207 -10.35 -0.94 25.30
N ALA A 208 -11.46 -1.12 26.03
CA ALA A 208 -12.50 -2.08 25.66
C ALA A 208 -13.12 -1.81 24.28
N LEU A 209 -13.29 -0.54 23.91
CA LEU A 209 -13.81 -0.15 22.59
C LEU A 209 -12.79 -0.42 21.48
N ASN A 210 -11.51 -0.12 21.70
CA ASN A 210 -10.45 -0.45 20.73
C ASN A 210 -10.34 -1.96 20.51
N ASP A 211 -10.42 -2.76 21.59
CA ASP A 211 -10.42 -4.22 21.50
C ASP A 211 -11.62 -4.74 20.70
N CYS A 212 -12.81 -4.17 20.93
CA CYS A 212 -14.01 -4.49 20.15
C CYS A 212 -13.81 -4.17 18.66
N ILE A 213 -13.36 -2.95 18.34
CA ILE A 213 -13.10 -2.53 16.95
C ILE A 213 -12.11 -3.47 16.26
N LEU A 214 -11.04 -3.86 16.96
CA LEU A 214 -10.01 -4.74 16.41
C LEU A 214 -10.55 -6.16 16.16
N GLN A 215 -11.18 -6.78 17.16
CA GLN A 215 -11.68 -8.16 17.06
C GLN A 215 -12.78 -8.27 16.00
N LYS A 216 -13.78 -7.39 16.08
CA LYS A 216 -14.91 -7.38 15.14
C LYS A 216 -14.46 -7.02 13.73
N GLY A 217 -13.52 -6.09 13.60
CA GLY A 217 -12.90 -5.76 12.31
C GLY A 217 -12.18 -6.95 11.68
N GLN A 218 -11.46 -7.76 12.46
CA GLN A 218 -10.82 -8.97 11.96
C GLN A 218 -11.84 -10.03 11.51
N GLU A 219 -12.90 -10.25 12.29
CA GLU A 219 -14.00 -11.17 11.93
C GLU A 219 -14.69 -10.73 10.64
N PHE A 220 -14.96 -9.43 10.51
CA PHE A 220 -15.53 -8.83 9.31
C PHE A 220 -14.63 -9.06 8.08
N MET A 221 -13.36 -8.66 8.16
CA MET A 221 -12.42 -8.80 7.05
C MET A 221 -12.19 -10.25 6.63
N ALA A 222 -12.13 -11.18 7.60
CA ALA A 222 -11.93 -12.60 7.33
C ALA A 222 -13.07 -13.21 6.50
N ALA A 223 -14.30 -12.71 6.67
CA ALA A 223 -15.48 -13.18 5.97
C ALA A 223 -15.77 -12.41 4.68
N ALA A 224 -15.44 -11.12 4.60
CA ALA A 224 -15.69 -10.27 3.43
C ALA A 224 -14.99 -10.74 2.14
N VAL A 225 -13.85 -11.42 2.28
CA VAL A 225 -13.04 -11.91 1.14
C VAL A 225 -13.32 -13.37 0.76
N GLN A 226 -14.24 -14.04 1.45
CA GLN A 226 -14.49 -15.47 1.22
C GLN A 226 -15.31 -15.70 -0.05
N PRO A 227 -14.97 -16.72 -0.86
CA PRO A 227 -15.84 -17.19 -1.93
C PRO A 227 -17.25 -17.53 -1.43
N ARG A 228 -18.26 -17.23 -2.24
CA ARG A 228 -19.64 -17.61 -1.96
C ARG A 228 -19.97 -18.97 -2.57
N VAL A 229 -20.75 -19.76 -1.84
CA VAL A 229 -21.22 -21.08 -2.29
C VAL A 229 -22.71 -21.00 -2.56
N ALA A 230 -23.10 -21.40 -3.77
CA ALA A 230 -24.50 -21.44 -4.20
C ALA A 230 -24.86 -22.86 -4.67
N PRO A 231 -26.09 -23.35 -4.43
CA PRO A 231 -26.57 -24.58 -5.05
C PRO A 231 -26.48 -24.49 -6.58
N SER A 232 -25.89 -25.48 -7.25
CA SER A 232 -25.74 -25.43 -8.71
C SER A 232 -27.09 -25.41 -9.44
N GLU A 233 -28.17 -25.88 -8.80
CA GLU A 233 -29.54 -25.85 -9.32
C GLU A 233 -30.09 -24.42 -9.54
N ILE A 234 -29.64 -23.44 -8.75
CA ILE A 234 -30.07 -22.04 -8.92
C ILE A 234 -29.25 -21.30 -9.99
N ILE A 235 -28.17 -21.91 -10.49
CA ILE A 235 -27.31 -21.36 -11.55
C ILE A 235 -27.79 -21.89 -12.91
N PRO A 236 -28.14 -21.03 -13.87
CA PRO A 236 -28.52 -21.46 -15.21
C PRO A 236 -27.47 -22.37 -15.85
N LYS A 237 -27.91 -23.52 -16.40
CA LYS A 237 -27.00 -24.55 -16.96
C LYS A 237 -26.04 -24.01 -18.02
N ASN A 238 -26.47 -23.01 -18.80
CA ASN A 238 -25.68 -22.39 -19.86
C ASN A 238 -24.52 -21.51 -19.34
N ILE A 239 -24.46 -21.18 -18.05
CA ILE A 239 -23.37 -20.37 -17.47
C ILE A 239 -22.52 -21.11 -16.42
N GLN A 240 -22.92 -22.31 -16.00
CA GLN A 240 -22.21 -23.07 -14.97
C GLN A 240 -20.73 -23.31 -15.29
N HIS A 241 -20.40 -23.46 -16.58
CA HIS A 241 -19.03 -23.68 -17.04
C HIS A 241 -18.08 -22.49 -16.82
N PHE A 242 -18.60 -21.30 -16.49
CA PHE A 242 -17.77 -20.14 -16.12
C PHE A 242 -17.29 -20.18 -14.66
N PHE A 243 -17.85 -21.06 -13.84
CA PHE A 243 -17.58 -21.13 -12.41
C PHE A 243 -16.99 -22.47 -12.02
N TYR A 244 -16.35 -22.51 -10.85
CA TYR A 244 -15.90 -23.77 -10.26
C TYR A 244 -17.09 -24.51 -9.66
N VAL A 245 -17.27 -25.78 -10.03
CA VAL A 245 -18.37 -26.63 -9.56
C VAL A 245 -17.78 -27.83 -8.82
N GLU A 246 -18.25 -28.06 -7.60
CA GLU A 246 -17.88 -29.18 -6.75
C GLU A 246 -19.14 -29.92 -6.28
N GLY A 247 -19.45 -31.05 -6.92
CA GLY A 247 -20.67 -31.80 -6.65
C GLY A 247 -21.93 -31.03 -7.09
N ASP A 248 -22.80 -30.73 -6.13
CA ASP A 248 -24.04 -29.97 -6.30
C ASP A 248 -23.89 -28.47 -5.97
N LYS A 249 -22.64 -28.01 -5.77
CA LYS A 249 -22.32 -26.64 -5.36
C LYS A 249 -21.49 -25.92 -6.39
N THR A 250 -21.84 -24.66 -6.64
CA THR A 250 -21.06 -23.73 -7.45
C THR A 250 -20.37 -22.73 -6.54
N ILE A 251 -19.06 -22.54 -6.73
CA ILE A 251 -18.24 -21.62 -5.96
C ILE A 251 -17.97 -20.36 -6.80
N ILE A 252 -18.33 -19.20 -6.24
CA ILE A 252 -18.14 -17.88 -6.81
C ILE A 252 -17.04 -17.16 -6.03
N SER A 253 -15.85 -17.07 -6.61
CA SER A 253 -14.65 -16.51 -5.94
C SER A 253 -14.51 -14.99 -6.05
N GLY A 254 -15.47 -14.30 -6.67
CA GLY A 254 -15.44 -12.84 -6.81
C GLY A 254 -16.51 -12.31 -7.76
N LEU A 255 -16.41 -11.03 -8.11
CA LEU A 255 -17.40 -10.35 -8.97
C LEU A 255 -17.40 -10.84 -10.43
N CYS A 256 -16.30 -11.48 -10.89
CA CYS A 256 -16.15 -12.00 -12.25
C CYS A 256 -16.55 -11.00 -13.36
N SER A 257 -16.28 -9.71 -13.14
CA SER A 257 -16.82 -8.60 -13.93
C SER A 257 -16.26 -8.48 -15.35
N GLU A 258 -15.26 -9.30 -15.70
CA GLU A 258 -14.67 -9.34 -17.04
C GLU A 258 -15.20 -10.51 -17.91
N LEU A 259 -16.10 -11.35 -17.39
CA LEU A 259 -16.64 -12.49 -18.16
C LEU A 259 -17.38 -11.99 -19.42
N PRO A 260 -17.26 -12.69 -20.57
CA PRO A 260 -17.90 -12.28 -21.81
C PRO A 260 -19.42 -12.44 -21.78
N ASN A 261 -19.96 -13.29 -20.89
CA ASN A 261 -21.39 -13.56 -20.78
C ASN A 261 -22.04 -12.66 -19.71
N GLU A 262 -23.04 -11.86 -20.11
CA GLU A 262 -23.76 -10.95 -19.20
C GLU A 262 -24.43 -11.68 -18.04
N VAL A 263 -25.13 -12.78 -18.30
CA VAL A 263 -25.85 -13.55 -17.28
C VAL A 263 -24.87 -14.13 -16.25
N ALA A 264 -23.67 -14.53 -16.68
CA ALA A 264 -22.61 -14.95 -15.77
C ALA A 264 -22.09 -13.80 -14.90
N ARG A 265 -21.87 -12.61 -15.47
CA ARG A 265 -21.47 -11.41 -14.68
C ARG A 265 -22.54 -11.03 -13.66
N GLU A 266 -23.81 -11.03 -14.07
CA GLU A 266 -24.94 -10.74 -13.18
C GLU A 266 -25.05 -11.75 -12.03
N ALA A 267 -24.98 -13.05 -12.36
CA ALA A 267 -25.05 -14.12 -11.36
C ALA A 267 -23.89 -14.01 -10.36
N ALA A 268 -22.66 -13.82 -10.84
CA ALA A 268 -21.49 -13.65 -9.98
C ALA A 268 -21.65 -12.44 -9.06
N PHE A 269 -22.06 -11.27 -9.60
CA PHE A 269 -22.27 -10.05 -8.82
C PHE A 269 -23.32 -10.24 -7.71
N LYS A 270 -24.50 -10.76 -8.05
CA LYS A 270 -25.60 -10.92 -7.09
C LYS A 270 -25.32 -11.98 -6.03
N ILE A 271 -24.68 -13.09 -6.40
CA ILE A 271 -24.36 -14.15 -5.45
C ILE A 271 -23.22 -13.72 -4.53
N PHE A 272 -22.16 -13.13 -5.10
CA PHE A 272 -20.98 -12.73 -4.33
C PHE A 272 -21.33 -11.66 -3.28
N LEU A 273 -22.14 -10.68 -3.68
CA LEU A 273 -22.59 -9.58 -2.82
C LEU A 273 -23.92 -9.85 -2.12
N TYR A 274 -24.40 -11.09 -2.07
CA TYR A 274 -25.65 -11.37 -1.35
C TYR A 274 -25.50 -11.01 0.14
N PRO A 275 -26.46 -10.29 0.75
CA PRO A 275 -26.37 -9.86 2.14
C PRO A 275 -26.18 -11.02 3.12
N VAL A 276 -25.33 -10.78 4.12
CA VAL A 276 -25.09 -11.72 5.23
C VAL A 276 -25.35 -10.97 6.53
N ALA A 277 -26.35 -11.43 7.29
CA ALA A 277 -26.81 -10.74 8.49
C ALA A 277 -25.68 -10.57 9.51
N GLU A 278 -24.85 -11.59 9.69
CA GLU A 278 -23.71 -11.55 10.60
C GLU A 278 -22.66 -10.50 10.18
N GLN A 279 -22.47 -10.25 8.88
CA GLN A 279 -21.57 -9.19 8.40
C GLN A 279 -22.14 -7.80 8.69
N GLU A 280 -23.44 -7.63 8.50
CA GLU A 280 -24.12 -6.36 8.79
C GLU A 280 -24.10 -6.01 10.29
N GLU A 281 -24.30 -7.02 11.15
CA GLU A 281 -24.18 -6.89 12.59
C GLU A 281 -22.76 -6.50 13.00
N LEU A 282 -21.74 -7.20 12.49
CA LEU A 282 -20.33 -6.89 12.75
C LEU A 282 -19.99 -5.45 12.33
N LEU A 283 -20.40 -5.02 11.14
CA LEU A 283 -20.16 -3.65 10.68
C LEU A 283 -20.83 -2.63 11.60
N THR A 284 -22.07 -2.89 12.03
CA THR A 284 -22.81 -1.99 12.91
C THR A 284 -22.16 -1.89 14.30
N GLU A 285 -21.69 -3.01 14.86
CA GLU A 285 -20.91 -3.03 16.11
C GLU A 285 -19.61 -2.23 16.00
N ILE A 286 -18.89 -2.36 14.88
CA ILE A 286 -17.67 -1.58 14.61
C ILE A 286 -17.98 -0.08 14.56
N LEU A 287 -19.02 0.32 13.84
CA LEU A 287 -19.40 1.73 13.69
C LEU A 287 -19.88 2.33 15.02
N GLU A 288 -20.67 1.59 15.80
CA GLU A 288 -21.10 2.01 17.13
C GLU A 288 -19.89 2.18 18.08
N ALA A 289 -18.98 1.21 18.09
CA ALA A 289 -17.79 1.26 18.94
C ALA A 289 -16.88 2.43 18.56
N ARG A 290 -16.68 2.67 17.26
CA ARG A 290 -15.93 3.84 16.73
C ARG A 290 -16.57 5.16 17.15
N TYR A 291 -17.90 5.27 17.05
CA TYR A 291 -18.61 6.47 17.48
C TYR A 291 -18.48 6.72 18.99
N LYS A 292 -18.71 5.69 19.82
CA LYS A 292 -18.56 5.78 21.29
C LYS A 292 -17.13 6.16 21.68
N LEU A 293 -16.12 5.58 21.02
CA LEU A 293 -14.71 5.91 21.23
C LEU A 293 -14.44 7.39 20.95
N ALA A 294 -14.93 7.91 19.82
CA ALA A 294 -14.76 9.30 19.44
C ALA A 294 -15.40 10.25 20.47
N GLN A 295 -16.64 9.96 20.88
CA GLN A 295 -17.36 10.74 21.91
C GLN A 295 -16.61 10.77 23.24
N LEU A 296 -16.08 9.62 23.69
CA LEU A 296 -15.31 9.52 24.94
C LEU A 296 -14.04 10.38 24.90
N CYS A 297 -13.38 10.47 23.73
CA CYS A 297 -12.19 11.29 23.51
C CYS A 297 -12.51 12.75 23.14
N GLY A 298 -13.78 13.18 23.21
CA GLY A 298 -14.17 14.58 22.99
C GLY A 298 -14.40 14.98 21.53
N PHE A 299 -14.52 14.02 20.61
CA PHE A 299 -14.81 14.27 19.19
C PHE A 299 -16.30 14.09 18.88
N GLN A 300 -16.83 14.88 17.95
CA GLN A 300 -18.23 14.81 17.53
C GLN A 300 -18.59 13.52 16.77
N SER A 301 -17.64 12.95 16.02
CA SER A 301 -17.81 11.65 15.34
C SER A 301 -16.46 10.97 15.13
N TYR A 302 -16.48 9.73 14.68
CA TYR A 302 -15.23 9.04 14.33
C TYR A 302 -14.51 9.70 13.15
N ALA A 303 -15.25 10.24 12.17
CA ALA A 303 -14.65 11.01 11.08
C ALA A 303 -13.90 12.25 11.58
N HIS A 304 -14.44 13.00 12.56
CA HIS A 304 -13.72 14.11 13.20
C HIS A 304 -12.44 13.66 13.87
N ARG A 305 -12.47 12.50 14.54
CA ARG A 305 -11.28 11.92 15.17
C ARG A 305 -10.22 11.52 14.12
N ALA A 306 -10.64 10.85 13.05
CA ALA A 306 -9.75 10.36 11.99
C ALA A 306 -9.10 11.50 11.19
N LEU A 307 -9.81 12.61 10.99
CA LEU A 307 -9.34 13.74 10.17
C LEU A 307 -8.53 14.79 10.94
N LYS A 308 -8.42 14.69 12.27
CA LYS A 308 -7.79 15.71 13.14
C LYS A 308 -6.37 16.13 12.72
N LEU A 309 -5.58 15.19 12.18
CA LEU A 309 -4.21 15.43 11.70
C LEU A 309 -4.10 15.33 10.18
N SER A 310 -5.23 15.32 9.49
CA SER A 310 -5.31 15.27 8.03
C SER A 310 -5.21 16.67 7.42
N LEU A 311 -4.84 16.79 6.14
CA LEU A 311 -4.92 18.07 5.42
C LEU A 311 -6.37 18.54 5.25
N ALA A 312 -7.32 17.61 5.18
CA ALA A 312 -8.73 17.95 5.10
C ALA A 312 -9.29 18.50 6.43
N GLU A 313 -8.64 18.22 7.55
CA GLU A 313 -8.95 18.66 8.92
C GLU A 313 -10.30 18.19 9.50
N THR A 314 -11.40 18.34 8.76
CA THR A 314 -12.78 18.12 9.23
C THR A 314 -13.63 17.36 8.20
N PRO A 315 -14.63 16.57 8.64
CA PRO A 315 -15.53 15.88 7.72
C PRO A 315 -16.40 16.83 6.90
N GLU A 316 -16.65 18.06 7.36
CA GLU A 316 -17.34 19.09 6.60
C GLU A 316 -16.54 19.50 5.36
N ASN A 317 -15.23 19.72 5.51
CA ASN A 317 -14.35 20.03 4.38
C ASN A 317 -14.32 18.88 3.37
N VAL A 318 -14.21 17.63 3.85
CA VAL A 318 -14.26 16.44 2.99
C VAL A 318 -15.59 16.36 2.25
N ARG A 319 -16.71 16.54 2.94
CA ARG A 319 -18.05 16.52 2.35
C ARG A 319 -18.21 17.60 1.28
N ASP A 320 -17.78 18.82 1.55
CA ASP A 320 -17.90 19.93 0.60
C ASP A 320 -17.03 19.69 -0.64
N PHE A 321 -15.82 19.17 -0.46
CA PHE A 321 -14.95 18.73 -1.55
C PHE A 321 -15.59 17.63 -2.40
N LEU A 322 -16.08 16.55 -1.77
CA LEU A 322 -16.70 15.42 -2.48
C LEU A 322 -18.00 15.81 -3.20
N ASN A 323 -18.81 16.68 -2.60
CA ASN A 323 -20.04 17.19 -3.23
C ASN A 323 -19.74 18.03 -4.46
N LEU A 324 -18.76 18.94 -4.36
CA LEU A 324 -18.30 19.74 -5.50
C LEU A 324 -17.76 18.82 -6.61
N LEU A 325 -16.87 17.89 -6.25
CA LEU A 325 -16.27 16.96 -7.18
C LEU A 325 -17.34 16.09 -7.88
N SER A 326 -18.28 15.53 -7.12
CA SER A 326 -19.41 14.76 -7.64
C SER A 326 -20.25 15.58 -8.64
N LYS A 327 -20.55 16.84 -8.31
CA LYS A 327 -21.35 17.72 -9.16
C LYS A 327 -20.64 18.03 -10.49
N GLU A 328 -19.36 18.37 -10.44
CA GLU A 328 -18.59 18.77 -11.63
C GLU A 328 -18.22 17.57 -12.52
N LEU A 329 -18.05 16.37 -11.94
CA LEU A 329 -17.75 15.14 -12.69
C LEU A 329 -18.98 14.54 -13.39
N ARG A 330 -20.16 14.70 -12.79
CA ARG A 330 -21.39 14.00 -13.22
C ARG A 330 -21.69 14.10 -14.71
N PRO A 331 -21.64 15.28 -15.38
CA PRO A 331 -21.91 15.35 -16.82
C PRO A 331 -20.94 14.51 -17.67
N ARG A 332 -19.67 14.43 -17.25
CA ARG A 332 -18.64 13.62 -17.94
C ARG A 332 -18.86 12.14 -17.69
N ALA A 333 -19.14 11.75 -16.45
CA ALA A 333 -19.43 10.37 -16.09
C ALA A 333 -20.69 9.85 -16.82
N GLU A 334 -21.77 10.63 -16.85
CA GLU A 334 -23.01 10.28 -17.58
C GLU A 334 -22.75 10.08 -19.08
N ASN A 335 -21.93 10.93 -19.70
CA ASN A 335 -21.53 10.73 -21.10
C ASN A 335 -20.74 9.43 -21.30
N GLU A 336 -19.82 9.10 -20.39
CA GLU A 336 -19.06 7.85 -20.43
C GLU A 336 -19.94 6.61 -20.24
N PHE A 337 -20.90 6.65 -19.30
CA PHE A 337 -21.88 5.57 -19.14
C PHE A 337 -22.80 5.44 -20.36
N ASN A 338 -23.18 6.54 -21.00
CA ASN A 338 -23.95 6.51 -22.25
C ASN A 338 -23.16 5.86 -23.40
N VAL A 339 -21.83 6.03 -23.45
CA VAL A 339 -20.97 5.30 -24.40
C VAL A 339 -21.01 3.80 -24.11
N MET A 340 -20.87 3.38 -22.84
CA MET A 340 -20.97 1.96 -22.45
C MET A 340 -22.35 1.37 -22.73
N MET A 341 -23.43 2.15 -22.52
CA MET A 341 -24.80 1.75 -22.84
C MET A 341 -24.96 1.46 -24.34
N LYS A 342 -24.48 2.37 -25.21
CA LYS A 342 -24.49 2.15 -26.66
C LYS A 342 -23.67 0.93 -27.08
N MET A 343 -22.57 0.64 -26.40
CA MET A 343 -21.81 -0.59 -26.64
C MET A 343 -22.62 -1.83 -26.26
N LYS A 344 -23.37 -1.78 -25.15
CA LYS A 344 -24.25 -2.87 -24.70
C LYS A 344 -25.40 -3.13 -25.68
N GLU A 345 -26.03 -2.08 -26.19
CA GLU A 345 -27.13 -2.15 -27.19
C GLU A 345 -26.74 -2.86 -28.50
N VAL A 346 -25.45 -2.86 -28.84
CA VAL A 346 -24.94 -3.58 -30.01
C VAL A 346 -24.82 -5.08 -29.75
N GLU A 347 -24.64 -5.50 -28.49
CA GLU A 347 -24.39 -6.90 -28.13
C GLU A 347 -25.66 -7.65 -27.72
N ASN A 348 -26.53 -6.99 -26.96
CA ASN A 348 -27.72 -7.58 -26.37
C ASN A 348 -28.93 -6.64 -26.55
N ASP A 349 -30.14 -7.16 -26.34
CA ASP A 349 -31.37 -6.35 -26.35
C ASP A 349 -31.28 -5.16 -25.38
N PHE A 350 -32.06 -4.09 -25.65
CA PHE A 350 -32.15 -2.82 -24.90
C PHE A 350 -32.39 -3.01 -23.39
N THR A 351 -31.34 -3.39 -22.67
CA THR A 351 -31.33 -3.60 -21.23
C THR A 351 -30.48 -2.49 -20.61
N PRO A 352 -30.92 -1.90 -19.48
CA PRO A 352 -30.16 -0.85 -18.83
C PRO A 352 -28.75 -1.32 -18.45
N LEU A 353 -27.81 -0.38 -18.44
CA LEU A 353 -26.46 -0.60 -17.92
C LEU A 353 -26.52 -0.91 -16.41
N ARG A 354 -25.75 -1.89 -15.95
CA ARG A 354 -25.71 -2.35 -14.55
C ARG A 354 -24.28 -2.37 -14.01
N PRO A 355 -24.07 -2.41 -12.68
CA PRO A 355 -22.72 -2.35 -12.10
C PRO A 355 -21.77 -3.45 -12.62
N TRP A 356 -22.28 -4.66 -12.86
CA TRP A 356 -21.51 -5.78 -13.41
C TRP A 356 -21.11 -5.63 -14.89
N ASP A 357 -21.67 -4.65 -15.59
CA ASP A 357 -21.33 -4.36 -16.98
C ASP A 357 -20.17 -3.36 -17.11
N ILE A 358 -19.97 -2.49 -16.11
CA ILE A 358 -19.05 -1.36 -16.19
C ILE A 358 -17.61 -1.83 -16.46
N PRO A 359 -17.02 -2.79 -15.72
CA PRO A 359 -15.64 -3.21 -15.98
C PRO A 359 -15.48 -3.88 -17.35
N TYR A 360 -16.46 -4.68 -17.77
CA TYR A 360 -16.47 -5.33 -19.08
C TYR A 360 -16.45 -4.31 -20.22
N PHE A 361 -17.37 -3.34 -20.23
CA PHE A 361 -17.43 -2.33 -21.29
C PHE A 361 -16.30 -1.32 -21.20
N ALA A 362 -15.79 -1.01 -20.00
CA ALA A 362 -14.60 -0.20 -19.84
C ALA A 362 -13.40 -0.83 -20.56
N LYS A 363 -13.15 -2.12 -20.30
CA LYS A 363 -12.09 -2.90 -20.96
C LYS A 363 -12.32 -3.04 -22.46
N LYS A 364 -13.54 -3.39 -22.86
CA LYS A 364 -13.90 -3.57 -24.27
C LYS A 364 -13.78 -2.27 -25.06
N GLY A 365 -14.18 -1.15 -24.48
CA GLY A 365 -14.06 0.17 -25.09
C GLY A 365 -12.60 0.52 -25.31
N LYS A 366 -11.76 0.34 -24.28
CA LYS A 366 -10.30 0.57 -24.38
C LYS A 366 -9.69 -0.29 -25.49
N LYS A 367 -10.09 -1.55 -25.60
CA LYS A 367 -9.66 -2.45 -26.70
C LYS A 367 -10.11 -1.95 -28.08
N ASN A 368 -11.40 -1.69 -28.25
CA ASN A 368 -11.99 -1.40 -29.56
C ASN A 368 -11.59 -0.03 -30.12
N LEU A 369 -11.68 1.02 -29.29
CA LEU A 369 -11.44 2.40 -29.74
C LEU A 369 -9.97 2.71 -29.96
N LEU A 370 -9.09 2.07 -29.18
CA LEU A 370 -7.65 2.32 -29.24
C LEU A 370 -6.88 1.18 -29.91
N LYS A 371 -7.59 0.21 -30.51
CA LYS A 371 -7.02 -0.98 -31.16
C LYS A 371 -5.96 -1.66 -30.28
N VAL A 372 -6.18 -1.65 -28.97
CA VAL A 372 -5.22 -2.17 -28.00
C VAL A 372 -5.38 -3.67 -27.91
N GLU A 373 -4.43 -4.41 -28.48
CA GLU A 373 -4.34 -5.86 -28.24
C GLU A 373 -3.65 -6.14 -26.91
N SER A 374 -4.11 -7.19 -26.22
CA SER A 374 -3.53 -7.57 -24.94
C SER A 374 -2.05 -7.96 -25.14
N GLY A 375 -1.16 -7.26 -24.46
CA GLY A 375 0.28 -7.54 -24.48
C GLY A 375 1.09 -6.87 -25.59
N GLU A 376 0.49 -6.06 -26.48
CA GLU A 376 1.26 -5.41 -27.57
C GLU A 376 2.34 -4.44 -27.06
N PHE A 377 2.12 -3.83 -25.90
CA PHE A 377 3.03 -2.85 -25.31
C PHE A 377 4.16 -3.47 -24.49
N SER A 378 3.95 -4.66 -23.92
CA SER A 378 4.88 -5.28 -22.98
C SER A 378 6.29 -5.49 -23.54
N PRO A 379 6.48 -5.83 -24.83
CA PRO A 379 7.83 -5.89 -25.42
C PRO A 379 8.63 -4.59 -25.34
N TYR A 380 7.99 -3.43 -25.15
CA TYR A 380 8.67 -2.13 -25.00
C TYR A 380 8.97 -1.75 -23.54
N PHE A 381 8.52 -2.57 -22.58
CA PHE A 381 8.62 -2.31 -21.16
C PHE A 381 9.37 -3.44 -20.46
N SER A 382 10.64 -3.65 -20.85
CA SER A 382 11.53 -4.46 -20.01
C SER A 382 11.76 -3.77 -18.67
N LEU A 383 11.85 -4.53 -17.58
CA LEU A 383 12.10 -4.01 -16.23
C LEU A 383 13.34 -3.09 -16.20
N GLY A 384 14.41 -3.48 -16.88
CA GLY A 384 15.61 -2.65 -17.00
C GLY A 384 15.36 -1.31 -17.67
N ALA A 385 14.60 -1.28 -18.76
CA ALA A 385 14.23 -0.04 -19.43
C ALA A 385 13.36 0.85 -18.54
N CYS A 386 12.40 0.29 -17.81
CA CYS A 386 11.58 1.03 -16.85
C CYS A 386 12.42 1.66 -15.72
N MET A 387 13.39 0.91 -15.18
CA MET A 387 14.31 1.43 -14.16
C MET A 387 15.24 2.52 -14.70
N GLU A 388 15.70 2.40 -15.95
CA GLU A 388 16.44 3.48 -16.63
C GLU A 388 15.57 4.72 -16.84
N GLY A 389 14.28 4.55 -17.17
CA GLY A 389 13.31 5.62 -17.26
C GLY A 389 13.12 6.38 -15.94
N LEU A 390 12.96 5.64 -14.83
CA LEU A 390 12.90 6.23 -13.49
C LEU A 390 14.19 6.98 -13.14
N ASN A 391 15.35 6.36 -13.38
CA ASN A 391 16.64 7.00 -13.15
C ASN A 391 16.79 8.31 -13.93
N PHE A 392 16.48 8.28 -15.23
CA PHE A 392 16.51 9.47 -16.08
C PHE A 392 15.57 10.57 -15.54
N LEU A 393 14.35 10.20 -15.17
CA LEU A 393 13.36 11.14 -14.63
C LEU A 393 13.87 11.80 -13.35
N PHE A 394 14.35 11.03 -12.38
CA PHE A 394 14.83 11.57 -11.10
C PHE A 394 16.12 12.38 -11.26
N THR A 395 17.01 11.99 -12.17
CA THR A 395 18.20 12.79 -12.48
C THR A 395 17.81 14.15 -13.05
N LYS A 396 16.80 14.20 -13.94
CA LYS A 396 16.36 15.45 -14.55
C LYS A 396 15.54 16.35 -13.62
N LEU A 397 14.73 15.78 -12.74
CA LEU A 397 13.88 16.55 -11.84
C LEU A 397 14.61 17.00 -10.56
N TYR A 398 15.50 16.15 -10.03
CA TYR A 398 16.00 16.29 -8.67
C TYR A 398 17.51 16.11 -8.53
N GLY A 399 18.26 15.93 -9.64
CA GLY A 399 19.71 15.76 -9.59
C GLY A 399 20.14 14.49 -8.85
N VAL A 400 19.29 13.45 -8.83
CA VAL A 400 19.60 12.15 -8.20
C VAL A 400 19.63 11.02 -9.21
N HIS A 401 20.50 10.05 -8.98
CA HIS A 401 20.60 8.84 -9.78
C HIS A 401 20.69 7.58 -8.91
N PHE A 402 20.43 6.43 -9.54
CA PHE A 402 20.50 5.12 -8.93
C PHE A 402 21.85 4.47 -9.22
N GLU A 403 22.51 4.02 -8.16
CA GLU A 403 23.70 3.20 -8.26
C GLU A 403 23.38 1.79 -7.77
N ASN A 404 23.62 0.79 -8.62
CA ASN A 404 23.46 -0.60 -8.21
C ASN A 404 24.62 -1.02 -7.31
N GLU A 405 24.31 -1.43 -6.08
CA GLU A 405 25.28 -1.95 -5.13
C GLU A 405 25.19 -3.48 -5.03
N PRO A 406 26.33 -4.17 -4.93
CA PRO A 406 26.31 -5.61 -4.67
C PRO A 406 25.82 -5.89 -3.25
N VAL A 407 24.84 -6.79 -3.13
CA VAL A 407 24.40 -7.32 -1.84
C VAL A 407 25.52 -8.12 -1.17
N LYS A 408 25.72 -7.92 0.13
CA LYS A 408 26.69 -8.65 0.95
C LYS A 408 26.12 -10.01 1.39
N SER A 409 27.00 -10.88 1.84
CA SER A 409 26.60 -12.23 2.29
C SER A 409 25.71 -12.14 3.54
N GLY A 410 24.49 -12.68 3.46
CA GLY A 410 23.51 -12.66 4.55
C GLY A 410 22.66 -11.40 4.64
N GLU A 411 22.88 -10.41 3.75
CA GLU A 411 22.18 -9.12 3.77
C GLU A 411 20.70 -9.20 3.36
N CYS A 412 20.35 -10.10 2.45
CA CYS A 412 19.01 -10.21 1.88
C CYS A 412 18.32 -11.53 2.25
N TRP A 413 16.99 -11.49 2.35
CA TRP A 413 16.11 -12.62 2.67
C TRP A 413 15.87 -13.56 1.47
N ALA A 414 16.11 -13.08 0.25
CA ALA A 414 15.91 -13.81 -0.99
C ALA A 414 17.10 -13.60 -1.95
N PRO A 415 17.34 -14.55 -2.87
CA PRO A 415 18.50 -14.52 -3.75
C PRO A 415 18.37 -13.58 -4.96
N ASP A 416 17.17 -13.08 -5.25
CA ASP A 416 16.86 -12.25 -6.41
C ASP A 416 16.51 -10.80 -6.04
N ILE A 417 17.05 -10.33 -4.92
CA ILE A 417 16.97 -8.95 -4.46
C ILE A 417 18.09 -8.12 -5.10
N HIS A 418 17.71 -6.97 -5.67
CA HIS A 418 18.66 -5.93 -6.07
C HIS A 418 18.77 -4.87 -4.97
N LYS A 419 19.94 -4.25 -4.81
CA LYS A 419 20.16 -3.13 -3.90
C LYS A 419 20.56 -1.90 -4.71
N LEU A 420 19.87 -0.80 -4.47
CA LEU A 420 20.18 0.50 -5.05
C LEU A 420 20.58 1.47 -3.94
N ALA A 421 21.69 2.17 -4.16
CA ALA A 421 21.96 3.44 -3.49
C ALA A 421 21.31 4.57 -4.30
N VAL A 422 20.67 5.51 -3.62
CA VAL A 422 20.14 6.74 -4.23
C VAL A 422 21.14 7.84 -3.95
N VAL A 423 21.75 8.38 -5.00
CA VAL A 423 22.90 9.29 -4.90
C VAL A 423 22.54 10.63 -5.51
N HIS A 424 22.79 11.71 -4.78
CA HIS A 424 22.64 13.08 -5.27
C HIS A 424 23.87 13.47 -6.10
N GLU A 425 23.72 14.43 -7.03
CA GLU A 425 24.81 14.92 -7.89
C GLU A 425 26.00 15.52 -7.12
N SER A 426 25.81 15.88 -5.85
CA SER A 426 26.89 16.26 -4.92
C SER A 426 27.78 15.08 -4.50
N GLY A 427 27.40 13.83 -4.80
CA GLY A 427 28.03 12.60 -4.32
C GLY A 427 27.48 12.09 -2.99
N GLU A 428 26.50 12.77 -2.40
CA GLU A 428 25.85 12.32 -1.16
C GLU A 428 24.92 11.13 -1.42
N VAL A 429 25.08 10.06 -0.64
CA VAL A 429 24.11 8.95 -0.61
C VAL A 429 22.92 9.38 0.25
N LEU A 430 21.73 9.43 -0.35
CA LEU A 430 20.49 9.80 0.33
C LEU A 430 19.85 8.61 1.06
N GLY A 431 20.10 7.38 0.62
CA GLY A 431 19.55 6.17 1.22
C GLY A 431 19.63 4.95 0.32
N HIS A 432 19.03 3.85 0.76
CA HIS A 432 19.07 2.57 0.05
C HIS A 432 17.68 1.98 -0.18
N ILE A 433 17.48 1.41 -1.36
CA ILE A 433 16.28 0.69 -1.78
C ILE A 433 16.65 -0.77 -2.05
N TYR A 434 15.99 -1.71 -1.37
CA TYR A 434 16.05 -3.12 -1.70
C TYR A 434 14.86 -3.48 -2.60
N CYS A 435 15.12 -3.93 -3.82
CA CYS A 435 14.10 -4.24 -4.81
C CYS A 435 13.77 -5.73 -4.79
N ASP A 436 12.60 -6.07 -4.24
CA ASP A 436 12.02 -7.42 -4.21
C ASP A 436 10.92 -7.54 -5.29
N PHE A 437 11.34 -7.57 -6.55
CA PHE A 437 10.42 -7.40 -7.67
C PHE A 437 9.77 -8.66 -8.20
N PHE A 438 10.32 -9.84 -7.90
CA PHE A 438 9.87 -11.07 -8.56
C PHE A 438 8.90 -11.87 -7.70
N GLU A 439 7.94 -12.52 -8.36
CA GLU A 439 7.08 -13.53 -7.73
C GLU A 439 7.92 -14.72 -7.22
N ARG A 440 7.55 -15.26 -6.07
CA ARG A 440 8.11 -16.50 -5.51
C ARG A 440 7.08 -17.21 -4.63
N ASP A 441 7.29 -18.50 -4.42
CA ASP A 441 6.45 -19.29 -3.50
C ASP A 441 6.39 -18.65 -2.11
N ASN A 442 5.19 -18.59 -1.53
CA ASN A 442 4.88 -18.03 -0.21
C ASN A 442 5.11 -16.51 -0.03
N LYS A 443 5.50 -15.78 -1.08
CA LYS A 443 5.44 -14.31 -1.06
C LYS A 443 3.99 -13.86 -1.29
N PRO A 444 3.45 -12.93 -0.50
CA PRO A 444 2.12 -12.40 -0.75
C PRO A 444 2.08 -11.66 -2.09
N ASN A 445 0.98 -11.82 -2.82
CA ASN A 445 0.73 -11.06 -4.04
C ASN A 445 0.24 -9.65 -3.68
N GLN A 446 1.15 -8.86 -3.11
CA GLN A 446 0.96 -7.47 -2.74
C GLN A 446 2.17 -6.68 -3.24
N ASP A 447 1.89 -5.61 -3.96
CA ASP A 447 2.88 -4.63 -4.35
C ASP A 447 2.87 -3.50 -3.31
N CYS A 448 4.03 -3.15 -2.75
CA CYS A 448 4.13 -2.22 -1.63
C CYS A 448 5.56 -1.71 -1.35
N HIS A 449 5.64 -0.48 -0.84
CA HIS A 449 6.79 0.12 -0.17
C HIS A 449 6.80 -0.17 1.34
N PHE A 450 7.91 -0.70 1.86
CA PHE A 450 8.17 -0.85 3.30
C PHE A 450 9.33 0.02 3.75
N THR A 451 9.14 0.76 4.83
CA THR A 451 10.25 1.41 5.55
C THR A 451 10.92 0.36 6.44
N ILE A 452 12.25 0.28 6.43
CA ILE A 452 13.04 -0.55 7.35
C ILE A 452 13.73 0.33 8.41
N ARG A 453 14.16 1.50 7.97
CA ARG A 453 14.70 2.57 8.81
C ARG A 453 14.35 3.90 8.14
N GLY A 454 13.79 4.86 8.86
CA GLY A 454 13.56 6.19 8.28
C GLY A 454 14.72 7.16 8.54
N GLY A 455 14.69 8.29 7.83
CA GLY A 455 15.69 9.34 7.93
C GLY A 455 15.58 10.17 9.21
N LYS A 456 16.71 10.59 9.79
CA LYS A 456 16.75 11.62 10.84
C LYS A 456 18.14 12.22 10.98
N GLN A 457 18.21 13.41 11.57
CA GLN A 457 19.48 13.96 12.04
C GLN A 457 19.91 13.27 13.35
N LEU A 458 21.21 13.00 13.48
CA LEU A 458 21.81 12.42 14.68
C LEU A 458 22.44 13.53 15.55
N ALA A 459 22.64 13.22 16.83
CA ALA A 459 23.17 14.17 17.81
C ALA A 459 24.61 14.66 17.50
N ASP A 460 25.38 13.88 16.74
CA ASP A 460 26.73 14.23 16.28
C ASP A 460 26.73 15.14 15.03
N GLY A 461 25.54 15.52 14.54
CA GLY A 461 25.34 16.33 13.34
C GLY A 461 25.34 15.54 12.03
N THR A 462 25.61 14.23 12.06
CA THR A 462 25.49 13.36 10.88
C THR A 462 24.02 13.01 10.59
N TYR A 463 23.76 12.41 9.43
CA TYR A 463 22.41 12.03 9.03
C TYR A 463 22.26 10.51 8.95
N GLN A 464 21.23 9.99 9.62
CA GLN A 464 20.80 8.60 9.46
C GLN A 464 20.04 8.47 8.15
N ASN A 465 20.62 7.77 7.18
CA ASN A 465 19.94 7.56 5.89
C ASN A 465 18.81 6.52 5.98
N PRO A 466 17.68 6.76 5.31
CA PRO A 466 16.59 5.80 5.17
C PRO A 466 17.02 4.52 4.45
N VAL A 467 16.36 3.43 4.81
CA VAL A 467 16.43 2.13 4.17
C VAL A 467 15.01 1.65 3.93
N VAL A 468 14.68 1.32 2.70
CA VAL A 468 13.33 0.89 2.30
C VAL A 468 13.39 -0.37 1.44
N VAL A 469 12.28 -1.12 1.40
CA VAL A 469 12.08 -2.23 0.47
C VAL A 469 10.96 -1.87 -0.48
N LEU A 470 11.17 -2.13 -1.77
CA LEU A 470 10.14 -2.07 -2.78
C LEU A 470 9.77 -3.49 -3.20
N MET A 471 8.59 -3.95 -2.81
CA MET A 471 8.12 -5.31 -3.08
C MET A 471 7.09 -5.27 -4.20
N LEU A 472 7.33 -6.01 -5.30
CA LEU A 472 6.39 -6.19 -6.41
C LEU A 472 6.26 -7.68 -6.75
N ASN A 473 5.28 -8.07 -7.58
CA ASN A 473 5.08 -9.46 -8.02
C ASN A 473 5.19 -9.63 -9.55
N LEU A 474 6.36 -9.28 -10.10
CA LEU A 474 6.65 -9.40 -11.52
C LEU A 474 7.10 -10.82 -11.89
N VAL A 475 6.78 -11.24 -13.12
CA VAL A 475 7.27 -12.50 -13.67
C VAL A 475 8.81 -12.44 -13.79
N PRO A 476 9.56 -13.42 -13.26
CA PRO A 476 11.02 -13.39 -13.31
C PRO A 476 11.55 -13.48 -14.74
N PRO A 477 12.74 -12.89 -15.02
CA PRO A 477 13.38 -13.01 -16.32
C PRO A 477 13.67 -14.48 -16.65
N ARG A 478 13.53 -14.83 -17.93
CA ARG A 478 13.73 -16.20 -18.45
C ARG A 478 14.93 -16.21 -19.40
N TRP A 479 15.39 -17.41 -19.76
CA TRP A 479 16.43 -17.56 -20.79
C TRP A 479 16.05 -16.88 -22.12
N SER A 480 14.76 -16.75 -22.40
CA SER A 480 14.19 -16.15 -23.61
C SER A 480 14.10 -14.62 -23.58
N GLY A 481 14.35 -13.97 -22.43
CA GLY A 481 14.26 -12.51 -22.32
C GLY A 481 14.06 -11.97 -20.89
N PRO A 482 14.11 -10.64 -20.73
CA PRO A 482 13.92 -9.97 -19.44
C PRO A 482 12.48 -10.10 -18.92
N SER A 483 12.23 -9.60 -17.72
CA SER A 483 10.87 -9.38 -17.23
C SER A 483 10.22 -8.28 -18.06
N LEU A 484 9.09 -8.58 -18.71
CA LEU A 484 8.32 -7.64 -19.53
C LEU A 484 7.06 -7.21 -18.77
N LEU A 485 6.92 -5.91 -18.56
CA LEU A 485 5.85 -5.33 -17.76
C LEU A 485 4.63 -5.04 -18.63
N THR A 486 3.44 -5.23 -18.09
CA THR A 486 2.24 -4.62 -18.66
C THR A 486 2.23 -3.12 -18.36
N PRO A 487 1.50 -2.28 -19.10
CA PRO A 487 1.36 -0.86 -18.73
C PRO A 487 0.86 -0.63 -17.29
N GLY A 488 0.03 -1.52 -16.75
CA GLY A 488 -0.38 -1.48 -15.35
C GLY A 488 0.79 -1.74 -14.40
N ASN A 489 1.68 -2.69 -14.71
CA ASN A 489 2.89 -2.92 -13.91
C ASN A 489 3.89 -1.76 -13.99
N VAL A 490 3.98 -1.06 -15.14
CA VAL A 490 4.83 0.14 -15.25
C VAL A 490 4.30 1.25 -14.35
N GLU A 491 3.01 1.53 -14.40
CA GLU A 491 2.37 2.52 -13.53
C GLU A 491 2.56 2.15 -12.05
N ASN A 492 2.35 0.89 -11.68
CA ASN A 492 2.54 0.43 -10.32
C ASN A 492 4.00 0.55 -9.85
N LEU A 493 4.98 0.17 -10.69
CA LEU A 493 6.40 0.37 -10.38
C LEU A 493 6.74 1.85 -10.14
N PHE A 494 6.18 2.75 -10.95
CA PHE A 494 6.38 4.20 -10.79
C PHE A 494 5.71 4.71 -9.51
N HIS A 495 4.49 4.27 -9.21
CA HIS A 495 3.76 4.59 -7.98
C HIS A 495 4.58 4.24 -6.75
N GLU A 496 4.99 2.97 -6.65
CA GLU A 496 5.76 2.48 -5.51
C GLU A 496 7.14 3.18 -5.42
N MET A 497 7.79 3.43 -6.55
CA MET A 497 9.04 4.20 -6.56
C MET A 497 8.84 5.65 -6.08
N GLY A 498 7.65 6.24 -6.30
CA GLY A 498 7.29 7.54 -5.73
C GLY A 498 7.31 7.54 -4.20
N HIS A 499 6.79 6.49 -3.56
CA HIS A 499 6.89 6.30 -2.11
C HIS A 499 8.34 6.11 -1.65
N ALA A 500 9.11 5.29 -2.38
CA ALA A 500 10.52 5.07 -2.06
C ALA A 500 11.32 6.39 -2.11
N MET A 501 11.12 7.20 -3.15
CA MET A 501 11.80 8.49 -3.30
C MET A 501 11.30 9.55 -2.31
N HIS A 502 10.03 9.51 -1.91
CA HIS A 502 9.53 10.34 -0.81
C HIS A 502 10.33 10.10 0.47
N SER A 503 10.65 8.83 0.78
CA SER A 503 11.53 8.48 1.90
C SER A 503 12.96 9.00 1.72
N MET A 504 13.54 8.95 0.52
CA MET A 504 14.91 9.42 0.25
C MET A 504 15.05 10.94 0.38
N PHE A 505 14.05 11.68 -0.10
CA PHE A 505 14.07 13.15 -0.10
C PHE A 505 13.67 13.77 1.24
N ALA A 506 13.06 13.01 2.14
CA ALA A 506 12.66 13.50 3.45
C ALA A 506 13.86 13.64 4.40
N ARG A 507 14.58 14.76 4.28
CA ARG A 507 15.74 15.12 5.11
C ARG A 507 15.32 15.80 6.41
N THR A 508 14.42 15.17 7.16
CA THR A 508 13.87 15.72 8.41
C THR A 508 14.84 15.62 9.59
N GLN A 509 14.71 16.55 10.55
CA GLN A 509 15.47 16.52 11.81
C GLN A 509 15.04 15.33 12.68
N TYR A 510 13.73 15.08 12.77
CA TYR A 510 13.12 14.02 13.56
C TYR A 510 12.61 12.87 12.69
N GLN A 511 12.76 11.66 13.20
CA GLN A 511 12.25 10.44 12.59
C GLN A 511 10.72 10.45 12.55
N HIS A 512 10.05 10.88 13.63
CA HIS A 512 8.59 10.79 13.76
C HIS A 512 7.80 11.37 12.56
N VAL A 513 8.40 12.31 11.82
CA VAL A 513 7.81 12.98 10.65
C VAL A 513 8.56 12.72 9.33
N THR A 514 9.39 11.67 9.24
CA THR A 514 10.20 11.39 8.04
C THR A 514 9.46 10.58 6.98
N GLY A 515 9.79 10.83 5.71
CA GLY A 515 9.29 10.10 4.55
C GLY A 515 7.77 10.08 4.49
N THR A 516 7.21 8.88 4.36
CA THR A 516 5.77 8.65 4.31
C THR A 516 5.07 8.76 5.67
N ARG A 517 5.77 9.16 6.74
CA ARG A 517 5.18 9.43 8.06
C ARG A 517 4.62 10.86 8.13
N CYS A 518 3.67 11.13 7.25
CA CYS A 518 2.94 12.38 7.15
C CYS A 518 1.42 12.11 7.15
N SER A 519 0.62 13.15 6.91
CA SER A 519 -0.83 12.96 6.78
C SER A 519 -1.16 11.91 5.71
N THR A 520 -2.08 10.99 6.02
CA THR A 520 -2.48 9.91 5.12
C THR A 520 -3.11 10.41 3.82
N ASP A 521 -3.80 11.56 3.86
CA ASP A 521 -4.37 12.20 2.67
C ASP A 521 -3.33 12.97 1.82
N PHE A 522 -2.07 13.05 2.28
CA PHE A 522 -0.94 13.58 1.53
C PHE A 522 0.04 12.49 1.08
N ALA A 523 0.16 11.39 1.82
CA ALA A 523 1.15 10.34 1.59
C ALA A 523 1.13 9.79 0.15
N GLU A 524 -0.04 9.73 -0.48
CA GLU A 524 -0.23 9.26 -1.86
C GLU A 524 0.18 10.29 -2.93
N VAL A 525 0.32 11.58 -2.61
CA VAL A 525 0.57 12.63 -3.61
C VAL A 525 1.86 12.39 -4.42
N PRO A 526 3.01 12.06 -3.81
CA PRO A 526 4.23 11.78 -4.58
C PRO A 526 4.10 10.54 -5.47
N SER A 527 3.44 9.49 -4.97
CA SER A 527 3.23 8.24 -5.71
C SER A 527 2.30 8.42 -6.92
N VAL A 528 1.18 9.12 -6.75
CA VAL A 528 0.24 9.44 -7.83
C VAL A 528 0.88 10.37 -8.86
N LEU A 529 1.72 11.32 -8.43
CA LEU A 529 2.51 12.14 -9.36
C LEU A 529 3.40 11.28 -10.29
N MET A 530 4.00 10.20 -9.77
CA MET A 530 4.78 9.28 -10.59
C MET A 530 3.92 8.50 -11.59
N GLU A 531 2.67 8.18 -11.29
CA GLU A 531 1.73 7.58 -12.25
C GLU A 531 1.45 8.50 -13.45
N PHE A 532 1.35 9.82 -13.22
CA PHE A 532 1.22 10.80 -14.31
C PHE A 532 2.44 10.79 -15.23
N PHE A 533 3.65 10.69 -14.68
CA PHE A 533 4.86 10.57 -15.49
C PHE A 533 4.92 9.23 -16.24
N ALA A 534 4.48 8.13 -15.63
CA ALA A 534 4.38 6.82 -16.29
C ALA A 534 3.40 6.81 -17.47
N SER A 535 2.50 7.80 -17.55
CA SER A 535 1.52 7.96 -18.61
C SER A 535 1.79 9.16 -19.55
N ASP A 536 2.90 9.89 -19.36
CA ASP A 536 3.24 11.04 -20.21
C ASP A 536 4.09 10.59 -21.42
N PRO A 537 3.68 10.94 -22.66
CA PRO A 537 4.41 10.50 -23.86
C PRO A 537 5.85 11.03 -23.91
N ARG A 538 6.16 12.16 -23.29
CA ARG A 538 7.52 12.71 -23.24
C ARG A 538 8.45 11.85 -22.38
N VAL A 539 7.91 11.30 -21.28
CA VAL A 539 8.65 10.44 -20.37
C VAL A 539 8.76 9.03 -20.95
N LEU A 540 7.65 8.45 -21.39
CA LEU A 540 7.64 7.12 -21.99
C LEU A 540 8.58 7.01 -23.20
N ARG A 541 8.64 8.03 -24.07
CA ARG A 541 9.56 8.05 -25.21
C ARG A 541 11.04 7.93 -24.81
N SER A 542 11.40 8.35 -23.60
CA SER A 542 12.80 8.29 -23.14
C SER A 542 13.31 6.87 -22.92
N PHE A 543 12.42 5.92 -22.58
CA PHE A 543 12.81 4.57 -22.18
C PHE A 543 12.03 3.43 -22.84
N ALA A 544 10.85 3.67 -23.40
CA ALA A 544 10.03 2.64 -24.03
C ALA A 544 10.65 2.17 -25.36
N LYS A 545 11.45 1.10 -25.27
CA LYS A 545 12.20 0.51 -26.39
C LYS A 545 11.97 -0.99 -26.43
N HIS A 546 11.81 -1.52 -27.63
CA HIS A 546 11.55 -2.94 -27.81
C HIS A 546 12.74 -3.78 -27.34
N PHE A 547 12.53 -4.71 -26.43
CA PHE A 547 13.62 -5.42 -25.74
C PHE A 547 14.58 -6.18 -26.67
N MET A 548 14.11 -6.64 -27.83
CA MET A 548 14.96 -7.35 -28.81
C MET A 548 15.60 -6.42 -29.84
N THR A 549 14.84 -5.47 -30.39
CA THR A 549 15.26 -4.68 -31.55
C THR A 549 15.83 -3.33 -31.14
N GLN A 550 15.62 -2.92 -29.89
CA GLN A 550 15.99 -1.62 -29.33
C GLN A 550 15.34 -0.41 -30.01
N GLU A 551 14.44 -0.65 -30.96
CA GLU A 551 13.65 0.38 -31.62
C GLU A 551 12.69 1.04 -30.60
N PRO A 552 12.52 2.37 -30.66
CA PRO A 552 11.57 3.07 -29.81
C PRO A 552 10.13 2.64 -30.11
N MET A 553 9.25 2.76 -29.11
CA MET A 553 7.82 2.57 -29.32
C MET A 553 7.31 3.53 -30.41
N PRO A 554 6.62 3.05 -31.45
CA PRO A 554 6.05 3.91 -32.48
C PRO A 554 5.11 4.96 -31.88
N ASP A 555 5.15 6.20 -32.38
CA ASP A 555 4.36 7.32 -31.81
C ASP A 555 2.85 7.05 -31.81
N ASP A 556 2.31 6.34 -32.81
CA ASP A 556 0.90 5.93 -32.81
C ASP A 556 0.57 5.00 -31.63
N MET A 557 1.40 3.97 -31.41
CA MET A 557 1.24 3.04 -30.30
C MET A 557 1.34 3.76 -28.95
N LEU A 558 2.31 4.66 -28.80
CA LEU A 558 2.49 5.48 -27.61
C LEU A 558 1.25 6.35 -27.33
N ASN A 559 0.74 7.05 -28.34
CA ASN A 559 -0.44 7.90 -28.21
C ASN A 559 -1.70 7.09 -27.85
N ARG A 560 -1.87 5.89 -28.43
CA ARG A 560 -2.96 4.96 -28.07
C ARG A 560 -2.86 4.52 -26.61
N LEU A 561 -1.65 4.19 -26.14
CA LEU A 561 -1.42 3.84 -24.75
C LEU A 561 -1.81 4.99 -23.80
N CYS A 562 -1.28 6.19 -24.03
CA CYS A 562 -1.58 7.36 -23.21
C CYS A 562 -3.07 7.73 -23.22
N ALA A 563 -3.74 7.61 -24.38
CA ALA A 563 -5.17 7.86 -24.49
C ALA A 563 -6.01 6.84 -23.70
N SER A 564 -5.56 5.58 -23.61
CA SER A 564 -6.28 4.51 -22.89
C SER A 564 -6.47 4.77 -21.40
N LYS A 565 -5.52 5.49 -20.80
CA LYS A 565 -5.54 5.86 -19.39
C LYS A 565 -6.58 6.92 -19.05
N ARG A 566 -6.89 7.79 -20.01
CA ARG A 566 -7.91 8.85 -19.83
C ARG A 566 -9.32 8.37 -20.15
N MET A 567 -9.45 7.20 -20.76
CA MET A 567 -10.73 6.66 -21.19
C MET A 567 -11.51 6.10 -20.00
N PHE A 568 -12.74 6.57 -19.83
CA PHE A 568 -13.63 6.20 -18.73
C PHE A 568 -13.21 6.69 -17.33
N ALA A 569 -12.26 7.63 -17.28
CA ALA A 569 -11.71 8.14 -16.03
C ALA A 569 -12.75 8.91 -15.19
N ALA A 570 -13.75 9.54 -15.81
CA ALA A 570 -14.78 10.25 -15.06
C ALA A 570 -15.74 9.27 -14.36
N SER A 571 -16.11 8.18 -15.03
CA SER A 571 -16.96 7.11 -14.48
C SER A 571 -16.29 6.37 -13.33
N GLU A 572 -14.98 6.15 -13.43
CA GLU A 572 -14.15 5.56 -12.36
C GLU A 572 -14.01 6.52 -11.18
N MET A 573 -13.70 7.80 -11.42
CA MET A 573 -13.60 8.80 -10.36
C MET A 573 -14.95 9.02 -9.65
N GLN A 574 -16.07 8.99 -10.38
CA GLN A 574 -17.41 9.08 -9.79
C GLN A 574 -17.69 7.91 -8.83
N LEU A 575 -17.20 6.71 -9.13
CA LEU A 575 -17.29 5.56 -8.24
C LEU A 575 -16.46 5.76 -6.96
N GLN A 576 -15.24 6.30 -7.08
CA GLN A 576 -14.40 6.62 -5.92
C GLN A 576 -15.04 7.68 -5.03
N VAL A 577 -15.63 8.73 -5.62
CA VAL A 577 -16.39 9.75 -4.88
C VAL A 577 -17.55 9.11 -4.10
N PHE A 578 -18.29 8.20 -4.72
CA PHE A 578 -19.36 7.45 -4.04
C PHE A 578 -18.83 6.69 -2.83
N TYR A 579 -17.75 5.92 -2.97
CA TYR A 579 -17.15 5.19 -1.85
C TYR A 579 -16.65 6.11 -0.73
N SER A 580 -16.02 7.24 -1.08
CA SER A 580 -15.57 8.23 -0.09
C SER A 580 -16.75 8.87 0.66
N VAL A 581 -17.85 9.19 -0.01
CA VAL A 581 -19.05 9.74 0.67
C VAL A 581 -19.67 8.68 1.58
N LEU A 582 -19.71 7.42 1.15
CA LEU A 582 -20.22 6.32 1.96
C LEU A 582 -19.41 6.14 3.26
N ASP A 583 -18.08 6.14 3.16
CA ASP A 583 -17.18 6.05 4.31
C ASP A 583 -17.42 7.20 5.30
N GLN A 584 -17.51 8.45 4.81
CA GLN A 584 -17.80 9.61 5.66
C GLN A 584 -19.18 9.50 6.32
N THR A 585 -20.16 8.92 5.63
CA THR A 585 -21.52 8.73 6.17
C THR A 585 -21.52 7.69 7.29
N TYR A 586 -20.85 6.55 7.11
CA TYR A 586 -20.75 5.51 8.13
C TYR A 586 -20.00 5.96 9.39
N HIS A 587 -18.99 6.82 9.25
CA HIS A 587 -18.19 7.33 10.36
C HIS A 587 -18.67 8.68 10.93
N GLY A 588 -19.87 9.12 10.50
CA GLY A 588 -20.54 10.34 10.94
C GLY A 588 -21.40 10.16 12.19
N GLU A 589 -22.69 10.51 12.09
CA GLU A 589 -23.66 10.41 13.18
C GLU A 589 -24.03 8.94 13.47
N PHE A 590 -24.22 8.60 14.76
CA PHE A 590 -24.74 7.31 15.20
C PHE A 590 -25.84 7.52 16.29
N PRO A 591 -26.92 6.72 16.32
CA PRO A 591 -27.25 5.58 15.46
C PRO A 591 -27.49 5.98 14.01
N LEU A 592 -27.18 5.06 13.10
CA LEU A 592 -27.42 5.20 11.68
C LEU A 592 -28.92 5.38 11.39
N LYS A 593 -29.25 6.18 10.37
CA LYS A 593 -30.64 6.43 9.93
C LYS A 593 -31.10 5.33 8.94
N GLY A 594 -31.08 4.08 9.41
CA GLY A 594 -31.35 2.88 8.61
C GLY A 594 -30.23 1.85 8.72
N SER A 595 -30.39 0.74 8.02
CA SER A 595 -29.33 -0.27 7.84
C SER A 595 -28.15 0.29 7.04
N THR A 596 -26.99 -0.35 7.17
CA THR A 596 -25.82 -0.01 6.34
C THR A 596 -26.14 -0.17 4.85
N THR A 597 -26.90 -1.21 4.49
CA THR A 597 -27.32 -1.47 3.10
C THR A 597 -28.27 -0.40 2.56
N GLU A 598 -29.21 0.10 3.36
CA GLU A 598 -30.09 1.22 2.95
C GLU A 598 -29.30 2.51 2.72
N ILE A 599 -28.32 2.78 3.59
CA ILE A 599 -27.42 3.93 3.43
C ILE A 599 -26.59 3.78 2.15
N LEU A 600 -25.99 2.61 1.90
CA LEU A 600 -25.30 2.31 0.64
C LEU A 600 -26.18 2.66 -0.57
N ALA A 601 -27.41 2.16 -0.59
CA ALA A 601 -28.32 2.33 -1.71
C ALA A 601 -28.69 3.81 -1.94
N GLU A 602 -28.96 4.58 -0.88
CA GLU A 602 -29.30 6.00 -0.99
C GLU A 602 -28.08 6.84 -1.37
N THR A 603 -26.89 6.59 -0.80
CA THR A 603 -25.65 7.27 -1.18
C THR A 603 -25.31 6.98 -2.64
N GLN A 604 -25.48 5.74 -3.11
CA GLN A 604 -25.24 5.37 -4.50
C GLN A 604 -26.19 6.13 -5.43
N LYS A 605 -27.47 6.23 -5.08
CA LYS A 605 -28.46 6.97 -5.88
C LYS A 605 -28.15 8.47 -6.00
N GLN A 606 -27.53 9.07 -4.98
CA GLN A 606 -27.16 10.48 -4.99
C GLN A 606 -25.86 10.75 -5.74
N HIS A 607 -24.86 9.88 -5.58
CA HIS A 607 -23.48 10.12 -6.02
C HIS A 607 -22.99 9.21 -7.15
N TYR A 608 -23.75 8.21 -7.58
CA TYR A 608 -23.35 7.30 -8.65
C TYR A 608 -24.43 7.19 -9.73
N CYS A 609 -24.01 7.17 -11.00
CA CYS A 609 -24.94 7.22 -12.13
C CYS A 609 -25.55 5.84 -12.45
N VAL A 610 -25.05 4.76 -11.83
CA VAL A 610 -25.55 3.40 -12.03
C VAL A 610 -26.44 3.02 -10.85
N PRO A 611 -27.64 2.50 -11.09
CA PRO A 611 -28.58 2.20 -10.00
C PRO A 611 -28.09 1.08 -9.11
N TYR A 612 -28.44 1.17 -7.83
CA TYR A 612 -28.26 0.11 -6.84
C TYR A 612 -29.01 -1.17 -7.25
N VAL A 613 -28.44 -2.32 -6.92
CA VAL A 613 -28.99 -3.64 -7.23
C VAL A 613 -29.62 -4.22 -5.96
N PRO A 614 -30.95 -4.44 -5.92
CA PRO A 614 -31.60 -4.99 -4.74
C PRO A 614 -31.01 -6.34 -4.30
N ASN A 615 -31.04 -6.60 -2.99
CA ASN A 615 -30.46 -7.79 -2.35
C ASN A 615 -28.95 -7.90 -2.61
N THR A 616 -28.23 -6.79 -2.53
CA THR A 616 -26.76 -6.79 -2.53
C THR A 616 -26.21 -5.92 -1.40
N ALA A 617 -25.13 -6.34 -0.76
CA ALA A 617 -24.38 -5.60 0.25
C ALA A 617 -22.92 -5.58 -0.19
N TRP A 618 -22.43 -4.40 -0.59
CA TRP A 618 -21.04 -4.22 -1.02
C TRP A 618 -20.12 -3.88 0.15
N GLN A 619 -20.66 -3.09 1.09
CA GLN A 619 -19.98 -2.70 2.32
C GLN A 619 -19.60 -3.93 3.11
#